data_AF-A0A0C3QQS2-F1
#
_entry.id   AF-A0A0C3QQS2-F1
#
_cell.length_a   1.000
_cell.length_b   1.000
_cell.length_c   1.000
_cell.angle_alpha   90.00
_cell.angle_beta   90.00
_cell.angle_gamma   90.00
#
_symmetry.space_group_name_H-M   'P 1'
#
loop_
_entity.id
_entity.type
_entity.pdbx_description
1 polymer ?
#
loop_
_entity_poly.entity_id
_entity_poly.type
_entity_poly.pdbx_seq_one_letter_code
_entity_poly.pdbx_strand_id
1 'polypeptide(L)'
;MLSSLTITKHSASSGKSQTITVKIEADATLSALRAVAQEEDIMSARDLFNIGHSGISLPKAREERLTWADIQDPKDKSVHIEVEAKEFSPSEGLTDSEKRYLLEKSRIGFGFDSAGEGGPKYSNRRVVADVPLSLICFAYNDEGQRDIVATESSRKSAYLRAGWADVSLAAKTPWADVGVQASSSHSSETSQFQKRTYVTGRYNFAYATISTKDYVAQLKPHPEFEKTIMDAPAVSNEADRTKEIQNVLKWYGSMFVASVEVGGMKHSTIERILDEKTSETSAKKEMSVELNKQLGSAEVEAKGGAIEAPSFAKWKESLSSPRSWDVTRVLEVRSVLSLFKKEVQTKIALAAFKTPLYRFKNSAGRHCMSTDPDPFKLAADYDEEWANYGTVGTVLTVPLDGAVPFYHVHDHIRHVFTNDLAERDNHTNSKGFRYDGIACYVHSTQKPGTVRLNRTWWGPFFYDNAYSTTKEDLEAHKQAGYGVDDYFHCYVYPA
;
A
#
# COMPACT_ATOMS: atom_id res chain seq x y z
N MET A 1 -31.82 4.48 1.62
CA MET A 1 -32.42 4.38 0.26
C MET A 1 -33.78 5.05 0.33
N LEU A 2 -34.09 5.91 -0.64
CA LEU A 2 -35.42 6.49 -0.80
C LEU A 2 -36.40 5.38 -1.20
N SER A 3 -37.33 5.00 -0.30
CA SER A 3 -38.40 4.05 -0.62
C SER A 3 -39.60 4.72 -1.30
N SER A 4 -39.72 6.02 -1.11
CA SER A 4 -40.75 6.86 -1.70
C SER A 4 -40.28 8.30 -1.74
N LEU A 5 -40.71 9.04 -2.76
CA LEU A 5 -40.57 10.48 -2.84
C LEU A 5 -41.95 11.08 -2.78
N THR A 6 -42.19 11.89 -1.76
CA THR A 6 -43.44 12.64 -1.62
C THR A 6 -43.18 14.09 -1.97
N ILE A 7 -43.83 14.55 -3.04
CA ILE A 7 -43.78 15.93 -3.51
C ILE A 7 -45.12 16.57 -3.16
N THR A 8 -45.10 17.63 -2.34
CA THR A 8 -46.29 18.41 -2.04
C THR A 8 -46.20 19.77 -2.72
N LYS A 9 -47.10 20.03 -3.67
CA LYS A 9 -47.22 21.30 -4.39
C LYS A 9 -48.35 22.12 -3.77
N HIS A 10 -48.03 23.33 -3.33
CA HIS A 10 -49.01 24.27 -2.79
C HIS A 10 -49.41 25.29 -3.87
N SER A 11 -50.68 25.34 -4.24
CA SER A 11 -51.19 26.33 -5.18
C SER A 11 -51.48 27.65 -4.46
N ALA A 12 -50.67 28.68 -4.72
CA ALA A 12 -50.84 30.00 -4.12
C ALA A 12 -52.18 30.67 -4.48
N SER A 13 -52.76 30.35 -5.64
CA SER A 13 -54.02 30.93 -6.11
C SER A 13 -55.28 30.24 -5.59
N SER A 14 -55.19 28.96 -5.19
CA SER A 14 -56.36 28.17 -4.76
C SER A 14 -56.32 27.72 -3.29
N GLY A 15 -55.18 27.87 -2.60
CA GLY A 15 -54.99 27.42 -1.22
C GLY A 15 -54.99 25.89 -1.06
N LYS A 16 -55.09 25.12 -2.15
CA LYS A 16 -55.08 23.65 -2.13
C LYS A 16 -53.66 23.13 -2.28
N SER A 17 -53.34 22.08 -1.55
CA SER A 17 -52.12 21.28 -1.74
C SER A 17 -52.43 20.01 -2.52
N GLN A 18 -51.56 19.67 -3.46
CA GLN A 18 -51.57 18.38 -4.13
C GLN A 18 -50.31 17.62 -3.71
N THR A 19 -50.51 16.46 -3.10
CA THR A 19 -49.43 15.57 -2.66
C THR A 19 -49.36 14.40 -3.62
N ILE A 20 -48.21 14.21 -4.25
CA ILE A 20 -47.92 13.06 -5.11
C ILE A 20 -46.84 12.24 -4.42
N THR A 21 -47.12 10.98 -4.15
CA THR A 21 -46.14 10.05 -3.60
C THR A 21 -45.77 9.04 -4.66
N VAL A 22 -44.52 9.07 -5.10
CA VAL A 22 -43.97 8.15 -6.08
C VAL A 22 -43.16 7.09 -5.34
N LYS A 23 -43.48 5.82 -5.58
CA LYS A 23 -42.59 4.72 -5.17
C LYS A 23 -41.42 4.67 -6.12
N ILE A 24 -40.21 4.76 -5.59
CA ILE A 24 -38.99 4.75 -6.39
C ILE A 24 -38.39 3.35 -6.31
N GLU A 25 -38.14 2.72 -7.47
CA GLU A 25 -37.39 1.47 -7.52
C GLU A 25 -35.91 1.73 -7.19
N ALA A 26 -35.24 0.73 -6.59
CA ALA A 26 -33.98 0.87 -5.86
C ALA A 26 -32.78 1.41 -6.67
N ASP A 27 -32.93 1.65 -7.97
CA ASP A 27 -31.91 2.04 -8.94
C ASP A 27 -32.28 3.29 -9.79
N ALA A 28 -33.34 4.02 -9.44
CA ALA A 28 -33.74 5.19 -10.22
C ALA A 28 -32.63 6.26 -10.29
N THR A 29 -32.20 6.58 -11.51
CA THR A 29 -31.23 7.64 -11.78
C THR A 29 -31.87 9.03 -11.64
N LEU A 30 -31.06 10.08 -11.47
CA LEU A 30 -31.53 11.48 -11.47
C LEU A 30 -32.35 11.81 -12.73
N SER A 31 -32.04 11.17 -13.86
CA SER A 31 -32.78 11.31 -15.12
C SER A 31 -34.17 10.67 -15.05
N ALA A 32 -34.33 9.54 -14.37
CA ALA A 32 -35.63 8.89 -14.16
C ALA A 32 -36.53 9.75 -13.25
N LEU A 33 -35.97 10.34 -12.20
CA LEU A 33 -36.70 11.26 -11.31
C LEU A 33 -37.15 12.53 -12.04
N ARG A 34 -36.32 13.06 -12.95
CA ARG A 34 -36.68 14.19 -13.81
C ARG A 34 -37.81 13.84 -14.79
N ALA A 35 -37.80 12.64 -15.37
CA ALA A 35 -38.85 12.18 -16.27
C ALA A 35 -40.20 12.08 -15.54
N VAL A 36 -40.23 11.53 -14.33
CA VAL A 36 -41.46 11.44 -13.52
C VAL A 36 -41.96 12.83 -13.12
N ALA A 37 -41.08 13.75 -12.71
CA ALA A 37 -41.48 15.11 -12.37
C ALA A 37 -42.05 15.89 -13.57
N GLN A 38 -41.62 15.56 -14.79
CA GLN A 38 -42.12 16.15 -16.03
C GLN A 38 -43.45 15.52 -16.46
N GLU A 39 -43.61 14.20 -16.32
CA GLU A 39 -44.84 13.48 -16.63
C GLU A 39 -46.00 13.92 -15.72
N GLU A 40 -45.70 14.21 -14.46
CA GLU A 40 -46.67 14.67 -13.46
C GLU A 40 -46.87 16.21 -13.46
N ASP A 41 -46.30 16.94 -14.44
CA ASP A 41 -46.41 18.40 -14.62
C ASP A 41 -45.99 19.22 -13.37
N ILE A 42 -45.00 18.68 -12.64
CA ILE A 42 -44.48 19.25 -11.40
C ILE A 42 -43.41 20.31 -11.71
N MET A 43 -42.59 20.09 -12.75
CA MET A 43 -41.57 21.03 -13.25
C MET A 43 -41.74 21.26 -14.75
N SER A 44 -41.64 22.51 -15.21
CA SER A 44 -41.64 22.77 -16.65
C SER A 44 -40.28 22.44 -17.26
N ALA A 45 -40.25 22.09 -18.56
CA ALA A 45 -39.00 21.92 -19.30
C ALA A 45 -38.09 23.17 -19.22
N ARG A 46 -38.66 24.36 -18.99
CA ARG A 46 -37.94 25.62 -18.87
C ARG A 46 -37.19 25.75 -17.53
N ASP A 47 -37.72 25.19 -16.45
CA ASP A 47 -37.10 25.19 -15.13
C ASP A 47 -35.86 24.27 -15.10
N LEU A 48 -35.85 23.22 -15.92
CA LEU A 48 -34.70 22.33 -16.12
C LEU A 48 -33.54 23.02 -16.87
N PHE A 49 -33.85 23.94 -17.80
CA PHE A 49 -32.83 24.67 -18.57
C PHE A 49 -32.15 25.80 -17.79
N ASN A 50 -32.86 26.44 -16.85
CA ASN A 50 -32.30 27.54 -16.05
C ASN A 50 -31.20 27.08 -15.08
N ILE A 51 -31.21 25.83 -14.62
CA ILE A 51 -30.15 25.24 -13.79
C ILE A 51 -28.83 25.10 -14.58
N GLY A 52 -28.91 24.97 -15.91
CA GLY A 52 -27.74 24.84 -16.79
C GLY A 52 -27.12 26.17 -17.23
N HIS A 53 -27.68 27.33 -16.87
CA HIS A 53 -27.26 28.65 -17.38
C HIS A 53 -26.94 29.70 -16.30
N SER A 54 -26.95 29.35 -15.00
CA SER A 54 -26.40 30.24 -13.98
C SER A 54 -24.89 30.36 -14.18
N GLY A 55 -24.42 31.46 -14.79
CA GLY A 55 -23.03 31.75 -15.15
C GLY A 55 -22.07 31.94 -13.96
N ILE A 56 -22.10 31.03 -13.00
CA ILE A 56 -21.12 30.93 -11.91
C ILE A 56 -20.10 29.88 -12.36
N SER A 57 -18.93 30.35 -12.79
CA SER A 57 -17.75 29.47 -12.91
C SER A 57 -17.40 28.97 -11.52
N LEU A 58 -17.62 27.67 -11.27
CA LEU A 58 -17.15 26.97 -10.08
C LEU A 58 -15.88 26.18 -10.40
N PRO A 59 -14.93 26.04 -9.46
CA PRO A 59 -13.75 25.21 -9.66
C PRO A 59 -14.17 23.74 -9.89
N LYS A 60 -13.50 23.06 -10.83
CA LYS A 60 -13.74 21.65 -11.24
C LYS A 60 -13.88 20.62 -10.11
N ALA A 61 -13.45 20.93 -8.89
CA ALA A 61 -13.59 20.07 -7.71
C ALA A 61 -15.00 20.08 -7.06
N ARG A 62 -15.92 20.94 -7.53
CA ARG A 62 -17.28 21.05 -6.97
C ARG A 62 -18.40 20.49 -7.86
N GLU A 63 -18.12 20.13 -9.11
CA GLU A 63 -19.14 19.57 -10.02
C GLU A 63 -19.63 18.17 -9.60
N GLU A 64 -18.91 17.46 -8.74
CA GLU A 64 -19.30 16.12 -8.25
C GLU A 64 -20.12 16.14 -6.94
N ARG A 65 -20.48 17.32 -6.40
CA ARG A 65 -21.27 17.42 -5.17
C ARG A 65 -22.37 18.48 -5.30
N LEU A 66 -23.52 18.05 -5.83
CA LEU A 66 -24.80 18.69 -5.52
C LEU A 66 -25.40 17.95 -4.34
N THR A 67 -25.55 18.63 -3.21
CA THR A 67 -26.39 18.15 -2.12
C THR A 67 -27.84 18.52 -2.41
N TRP A 68 -28.81 17.67 -2.07
CA TRP A 68 -30.24 17.92 -2.36
C TRP A 68 -30.80 19.24 -1.79
N ALA A 69 -30.09 19.86 -0.84
CA ALA A 69 -30.37 21.20 -0.32
C ALA A 69 -30.27 22.31 -1.40
N ASP A 70 -29.57 22.06 -2.52
CA ASP A 70 -29.34 23.03 -3.59
C ASP A 70 -30.47 23.06 -4.66
N ILE A 71 -31.51 22.23 -4.51
CA ILE A 71 -32.64 22.12 -5.46
C ILE A 71 -33.86 22.96 -5.03
N GLN A 72 -33.88 23.49 -3.80
CA GLN A 72 -34.86 24.49 -3.41
C GLN A 72 -34.47 25.86 -3.98
N ASP A 73 -35.32 26.45 -4.83
CA ASP A 73 -35.24 27.88 -5.10
C ASP A 73 -35.48 28.62 -3.76
N PRO A 74 -34.50 29.39 -3.24
CA PRO A 74 -34.64 30.09 -1.97
C PRO A 74 -35.82 31.07 -1.91
N LYS A 75 -36.39 31.43 -3.06
CA LYS A 75 -37.52 32.37 -3.18
C LYS A 75 -38.88 31.69 -3.32
N ASP A 76 -38.93 30.39 -3.62
CA ASP A 76 -40.19 29.66 -3.80
C ASP A 76 -40.46 28.70 -2.63
N LYS A 77 -41.34 29.12 -1.72
CA LYS A 77 -41.77 28.33 -0.55
C LYS A 77 -42.89 27.33 -0.86
N SER A 78 -43.27 27.15 -2.13
CA SER A 78 -44.47 26.37 -2.50
C SER A 78 -44.25 24.86 -2.63
N VAL A 79 -43.00 24.39 -2.56
CA VAL A 79 -42.65 22.97 -2.72
C VAL A 79 -41.87 22.45 -1.51
N HIS A 80 -42.50 21.53 -0.77
CA HIS A 80 -41.86 20.74 0.28
C HIS A 80 -41.60 19.32 -0.23
N ILE A 81 -40.34 18.89 -0.12
CA ILE A 81 -39.91 17.53 -0.44
C ILE A 81 -39.54 16.86 0.88
N GLU A 82 -40.26 15.78 1.22
CA GLU A 82 -40.00 14.98 2.41
C GLU A 82 -39.47 13.61 1.96
N VAL A 83 -38.30 13.24 2.48
CA VAL A 83 -37.61 11.99 2.14
C VAL A 83 -37.65 11.10 3.36
N GLU A 84 -38.55 10.11 3.37
CA GLU A 84 -38.50 9.03 4.35
C GLU A 84 -37.45 8.00 3.91
N ALA A 85 -36.25 8.12 4.47
CA ALA A 85 -35.32 7.01 4.52
C ALA A 85 -35.51 6.31 5.86
N LYS A 86 -35.85 5.01 5.84
CA LYS A 86 -35.66 4.13 7.01
C LYS A 86 -34.16 3.86 7.15
N GLU A 87 -33.42 4.91 7.48
CA GLU A 87 -31.99 4.84 7.73
C GLU A 87 -31.77 4.23 9.11
N PHE A 88 -30.79 3.33 9.18
CA PHE A 88 -30.16 2.98 10.45
C PHE A 88 -29.46 4.25 10.92
N SER A 89 -30.17 5.10 11.67
CA SER A 89 -29.53 6.25 12.31
C SER A 89 -28.56 5.68 13.36
N PRO A 90 -27.25 5.94 13.27
CA PRO A 90 -26.29 5.52 14.30
C PRO A 90 -26.51 6.23 15.65
N SER A 91 -27.67 6.86 15.87
CA SER A 91 -27.98 7.74 17.00
C SER A 91 -27.91 7.03 18.35
N GLU A 92 -28.05 5.70 18.41
CA GLU A 92 -27.85 4.94 19.65
C GLU A 92 -26.39 4.51 19.90
N GLY A 93 -25.52 4.64 18.89
CA GLY A 93 -24.12 4.23 18.94
C GLY A 93 -23.92 2.72 19.14
N LEU A 94 -22.68 2.24 18.96
CA LEU A 94 -22.27 0.89 19.30
C LEU A 94 -22.25 0.71 20.81
N THR A 95 -22.83 -0.38 21.29
CA THR A 95 -22.65 -0.84 22.67
C THR A 95 -21.20 -1.22 22.92
N ASP A 96 -20.76 -1.21 24.18
CA ASP A 96 -19.40 -1.65 24.54
C ASP A 96 -19.14 -3.12 24.15
N SER A 97 -20.16 -3.97 24.16
CA SER A 97 -20.02 -5.35 23.68
C SER A 97 -19.76 -5.43 22.18
N GLU A 98 -20.42 -4.59 21.38
CA GLU A 98 -20.20 -4.54 19.93
C GLU A 98 -18.86 -3.90 19.58
N LYS A 99 -18.48 -2.83 20.29
CA LYS A 99 -17.15 -2.23 20.15
C LYS A 99 -16.04 -3.23 20.42
N ARG A 100 -16.15 -4.04 21.49
CA ARG A 100 -15.17 -5.11 21.79
C ARG A 100 -15.15 -6.18 20.70
N TYR A 101 -16.32 -6.64 20.26
CA TYR A 101 -16.44 -7.62 19.17
C TYR A 101 -15.78 -7.12 17.88
N LEU A 102 -16.07 -5.88 17.48
CA LEU A 102 -15.49 -5.27 16.27
C LEU A 102 -13.99 -5.03 16.41
N LEU A 103 -13.53 -4.63 17.60
CA LEU A 103 -12.10 -4.47 17.86
C LEU A 103 -11.35 -5.80 17.71
N GLU A 104 -11.87 -6.88 18.29
CA GLU A 104 -11.30 -8.22 18.15
C GLU A 104 -11.31 -8.70 16.70
N LYS A 105 -12.46 -8.55 16.02
CA LYS A 105 -12.63 -8.92 14.61
C LYS A 105 -11.72 -8.12 13.69
N SER A 106 -11.49 -6.84 13.98
CA SER A 106 -10.64 -5.97 13.16
C SER A 106 -9.15 -6.30 13.23
N ARG A 107 -8.72 -7.12 14.19
CA ARG A 107 -7.32 -7.47 14.40
C ARG A 107 -6.40 -6.25 14.59
N ILE A 108 -6.93 -5.11 15.04
CA ILE A 108 -6.10 -3.96 15.42
C ILE A 108 -5.11 -4.41 16.51
N GLY A 109 -3.84 -4.04 16.33
CA GLY A 109 -2.77 -4.41 17.25
C GLY A 109 -2.28 -5.86 17.15
N PHE A 110 -2.85 -6.68 16.27
CA PHE A 110 -2.26 -7.95 15.86
C PHE A 110 -1.23 -7.70 14.77
N GLY A 111 -0.14 -8.45 14.82
CA GLY A 111 0.87 -8.33 13.79
C GLY A 111 0.45 -9.10 12.53
N PHE A 112 0.98 -8.68 11.38
CA PHE A 112 0.81 -9.39 10.12
C PHE A 112 2.11 -9.35 9.31
N ASP A 113 2.30 -10.35 8.47
CA ASP A 113 3.38 -10.39 7.49
C ASP A 113 2.93 -9.71 6.20
N SER A 114 3.71 -8.70 5.79
CA SER A 114 3.45 -7.96 4.57
C SER A 114 4.09 -8.57 3.31
N ALA A 115 5.01 -9.52 3.43
CA ALA A 115 5.91 -9.91 2.34
C ALA A 115 5.29 -10.86 1.30
N GLY A 116 4.19 -11.56 1.61
CA GLY A 116 3.60 -12.56 0.73
C GLY A 116 2.88 -12.00 -0.51
N GLU A 117 2.97 -12.71 -1.64
CA GLU A 117 2.25 -12.38 -2.88
C GLU A 117 0.72 -12.55 -2.76
N GLY A 118 0.27 -13.49 -1.91
CA GLY A 118 -1.15 -13.78 -1.69
C GLY A 118 -1.91 -12.74 -0.84
N GLY A 119 -1.29 -11.60 -0.52
CA GLY A 119 -1.87 -10.59 0.37
C GLY A 119 -1.35 -10.68 1.82
N PRO A 120 -1.90 -9.86 2.72
CA PRO A 120 -1.47 -9.79 4.12
C PRO A 120 -1.83 -11.07 4.87
N LYS A 121 -0.89 -11.61 5.64
CA LYS A 121 -1.11 -12.78 6.51
C LYS A 121 -1.06 -12.36 7.97
N TYR A 122 -2.22 -12.30 8.61
CA TYR A 122 -2.32 -11.94 10.02
C TYR A 122 -1.77 -13.05 10.92
N SER A 123 -0.97 -12.66 11.91
CA SER A 123 -0.60 -13.52 13.02
C SER A 123 -1.77 -13.64 13.99
N ASN A 124 -1.85 -14.79 14.66
CA ASN A 124 -2.75 -14.97 15.80
C ASN A 124 -2.20 -14.35 17.09
N ARG A 125 -1.02 -13.71 17.03
CA ARG A 125 -0.36 -13.09 18.19
C ARG A 125 -0.52 -11.58 18.17
N ARG A 126 -0.79 -11.00 19.34
CA ARG A 126 -0.80 -9.55 19.56
C ARG A 126 0.64 -9.04 19.62
N VAL A 127 0.86 -7.89 19.00
CA VAL A 127 2.14 -7.16 19.07
C VAL A 127 1.98 -5.86 19.84
N VAL A 128 0.76 -5.32 19.92
CA VAL A 128 0.40 -4.18 20.75
C VAL A 128 -0.23 -4.67 22.05
N ALA A 129 0.13 -4.06 23.17
CA ALA A 129 -0.52 -4.30 24.46
C ALA A 129 -2.02 -3.94 24.39
N ASP A 130 -2.82 -4.47 25.31
CA ASP A 130 -4.24 -4.18 25.32
C ASP A 130 -4.51 -2.68 25.49
N VAL A 131 -5.27 -2.13 24.55
CA VAL A 131 -5.67 -0.72 24.54
C VAL A 131 -7.05 -0.62 25.20
N PRO A 132 -7.19 0.16 26.29
CA PRO A 132 -8.49 0.44 26.88
C PRO A 132 -9.49 0.95 25.85
N LEU A 133 -10.73 0.47 25.92
CA LEU A 133 -11.76 0.84 24.94
C LEU A 133 -12.01 2.36 24.89
N SER A 134 -11.82 3.05 26.01
CA SER A 134 -11.93 4.51 26.13
C SER A 134 -10.89 5.29 25.31
N LEU A 135 -9.82 4.64 24.85
CA LEU A 135 -8.75 5.24 24.04
C LEU A 135 -8.86 4.86 22.56
N ILE A 136 -9.89 4.10 22.20
CA ILE A 136 -10.13 3.67 20.82
C ILE A 136 -11.23 4.57 20.25
N CYS A 137 -10.90 5.25 19.16
CA CYS A 137 -11.85 6.11 18.48
C CYS A 137 -12.77 5.26 17.58
N PHE A 138 -14.08 5.46 17.73
CA PHE A 138 -15.12 4.95 16.85
C PHE A 138 -15.81 6.14 16.20
N ALA A 139 -15.50 6.40 14.94
CA ALA A 139 -16.18 7.42 14.15
C ALA A 139 -17.23 6.74 13.27
N TYR A 140 -18.49 7.17 13.34
CA TYR A 140 -19.56 6.60 12.52
C TYR A 140 -19.54 7.22 11.13
N ASN A 141 -19.67 6.34 10.13
CA ASN A 141 -19.79 6.70 8.74
C ASN A 141 -21.11 6.09 8.24
N ASP A 142 -21.74 6.66 7.22
CA ASP A 142 -22.84 5.98 6.49
C ASP A 142 -22.68 6.19 4.98
N GLU A 143 -21.42 6.24 4.55
CA GLU A 143 -21.07 6.50 3.16
C GLU A 143 -20.79 5.19 2.44
N GLY A 144 -21.63 4.91 1.44
CA GLY A 144 -21.31 3.94 0.41
C GLY A 144 -20.26 4.54 -0.54
N GLN A 145 -19.01 4.05 -0.48
CA GLN A 145 -17.95 4.45 -1.40
C GLN A 145 -17.75 3.36 -2.47
N ARG A 146 -17.66 3.79 -3.72
CA ARG A 146 -17.16 2.95 -4.82
C ARG A 146 -15.74 3.37 -5.18
N ASP A 147 -14.87 2.40 -5.37
CA ASP A 147 -13.52 2.62 -5.89
C ASP A 147 -13.13 1.57 -6.92
N ILE A 148 -12.32 1.99 -7.88
CA ILE A 148 -11.79 1.14 -8.95
C ILE A 148 -10.31 1.46 -9.07
N VAL A 149 -9.48 0.45 -8.80
CA VAL A 149 -8.03 0.58 -8.76
C VAL A 149 -7.42 -0.41 -9.74
N ALA A 150 -6.49 0.07 -10.55
CA ALA A 150 -5.77 -0.74 -11.51
C ALA A 150 -4.29 -0.81 -11.13
N THR A 151 -3.71 -2.01 -11.17
CA THR A 151 -2.31 -2.23 -10.79
C THR A 151 -1.68 -3.32 -11.65
N GLU A 152 -0.39 -3.22 -11.91
CA GLU A 152 0.41 -4.24 -12.62
C GLU A 152 1.01 -5.28 -11.66
N SER A 153 0.78 -5.13 -10.35
CA SER A 153 1.31 -6.04 -9.32
C SER A 153 0.23 -6.98 -8.79
N SER A 154 0.44 -8.29 -8.96
CA SER A 154 -0.41 -9.35 -8.40
C SER A 154 -0.59 -9.18 -6.89
N ARG A 155 0.51 -8.88 -6.19
CA ARG A 155 0.53 -8.59 -4.75
C ARG A 155 -0.36 -7.39 -4.41
N LYS A 156 -0.18 -6.24 -5.07
CA LYS A 156 -1.04 -5.07 -4.79
C LYS A 156 -2.52 -5.41 -5.01
N SER A 157 -2.85 -6.18 -6.05
CA SER A 157 -4.23 -6.64 -6.26
C SER A 157 -4.75 -7.52 -5.12
N ALA A 158 -3.94 -8.47 -4.62
CA ALA A 158 -4.32 -9.30 -3.47
C ALA A 158 -4.59 -8.47 -2.21
N TYR A 159 -3.79 -7.42 -1.99
CA TYR A 159 -4.03 -6.47 -0.90
C TYR A 159 -5.30 -5.63 -1.08
N LEU A 160 -5.56 -5.14 -2.30
CA LEU A 160 -6.77 -4.38 -2.61
C LEU A 160 -8.03 -5.24 -2.34
N ARG A 161 -8.03 -6.51 -2.75
CA ARG A 161 -9.07 -7.50 -2.39
C ARG A 161 -9.18 -7.71 -0.89
N ALA A 162 -8.06 -7.70 -0.18
CA ALA A 162 -8.05 -7.76 1.28
C ALA A 162 -8.56 -6.48 1.96
N GLY A 163 -8.99 -5.45 1.22
CA GLY A 163 -9.54 -4.19 1.75
C GLY A 163 -8.47 -3.13 1.99
N TRP A 164 -7.27 -3.26 1.46
CA TRP A 164 -6.22 -2.27 1.76
C TRP A 164 -6.40 -1.03 0.91
N ALA A 165 -6.35 0.15 1.55
CA ALA A 165 -6.27 1.41 0.81
C ALA A 165 -4.87 1.58 0.21
N ASP A 166 -4.75 2.25 -0.93
CA ASP A 166 -3.45 2.52 -1.58
C ASP A 166 -2.45 3.21 -0.65
N VAL A 167 -2.93 4.11 0.22
CA VAL A 167 -2.10 4.80 1.23
C VAL A 167 -1.52 3.82 2.25
N SER A 168 -2.27 2.80 2.63
CA SER A 168 -1.81 1.72 3.54
C SER A 168 -0.83 0.78 2.85
N LEU A 169 -0.91 0.66 1.52
CA LEU A 169 0.06 -0.06 0.70
C LEU A 169 1.36 0.71 0.50
N ALA A 170 1.31 2.03 0.66
CA ALA A 170 2.47 2.91 0.64
C ALA A 170 3.12 3.08 2.02
N ALA A 171 2.62 2.40 3.06
CA ALA A 171 3.24 2.40 4.37
C ALA A 171 4.61 1.72 4.28
N LYS A 172 5.61 2.55 3.99
CA LYS A 172 7.00 2.17 3.86
C LYS A 172 7.45 1.60 5.20
N THR A 173 7.64 0.30 5.24
CA THR A 173 8.66 -0.22 6.14
C THR A 173 9.81 -0.73 5.32
N PRO A 174 11.04 -0.51 5.81
CA PRO A 174 12.22 -0.99 5.13
C PRO A 174 12.09 -2.50 4.78
N TRP A 175 11.38 -3.28 5.61
CA TRP A 175 11.13 -4.73 5.47
C TRP A 175 10.12 -5.11 4.39
N ALA A 176 9.05 -4.32 4.23
CA ALA A 176 8.01 -4.60 3.24
C ALA A 176 8.51 -4.34 1.82
N ASP A 177 9.33 -3.29 1.65
CA ASP A 177 9.77 -2.78 0.35
C ASP A 177 10.84 -3.64 -0.34
N VAL A 178 11.71 -4.34 0.40
CA VAL A 178 12.70 -5.26 -0.21
C VAL A 178 12.01 -6.43 -0.92
N GLY A 179 10.96 -6.97 -0.29
CA GLY A 179 10.08 -7.94 -0.95
C GLY A 179 9.27 -7.32 -2.08
N VAL A 180 8.86 -6.04 -1.97
CA VAL A 180 8.15 -5.31 -3.05
C VAL A 180 9.04 -5.17 -4.29
N GLN A 181 10.29 -4.72 -4.14
CA GLN A 181 11.20 -4.49 -5.27
C GLN A 181 11.55 -5.80 -6.00
N ALA A 182 11.89 -6.86 -5.27
CA ALA A 182 12.16 -8.17 -5.88
C ALA A 182 10.93 -8.73 -6.62
N SER A 183 9.73 -8.61 -6.03
CA SER A 183 8.48 -9.05 -6.68
C SER A 183 8.07 -8.16 -7.87
N SER A 184 8.41 -6.86 -7.87
CA SER A 184 8.15 -5.99 -9.02
C SER A 184 9.06 -6.34 -10.20
N SER A 185 10.30 -6.76 -9.94
CA SER A 185 11.20 -7.26 -10.98
C SER A 185 10.70 -8.58 -11.57
N HIS A 186 10.26 -9.54 -10.74
CA HIS A 186 9.70 -10.81 -11.20
C HIS A 186 8.33 -10.68 -11.88
N SER A 187 7.40 -9.83 -11.38
CA SER A 187 6.09 -9.66 -12.02
C SER A 187 6.16 -8.86 -13.31
N SER A 188 7.25 -8.12 -13.53
CA SER A 188 7.58 -7.47 -14.79
C SER A 188 8.19 -8.40 -15.84
N GLU A 189 8.39 -9.69 -15.54
CA GLU A 189 8.79 -10.73 -16.52
C GLU A 189 7.67 -11.15 -17.48
N THR A 190 6.75 -10.25 -17.82
CA THR A 190 6.11 -10.33 -19.13
C THR A 190 7.01 -9.59 -20.11
N SER A 191 7.24 -10.16 -21.30
CA SER A 191 8.16 -9.61 -22.30
C SER A 191 7.93 -8.09 -22.52
N GLN A 192 8.92 -7.38 -23.10
CA GLN A 192 8.81 -5.94 -23.40
C GLN A 192 7.51 -5.50 -24.10
N PHE A 193 6.74 -6.45 -24.66
CA PHE A 193 5.53 -6.26 -25.46
C PHE A 193 4.21 -6.65 -24.78
N GLN A 194 4.22 -7.20 -23.55
CA GLN A 194 3.02 -7.62 -22.84
C GLN A 194 3.05 -7.14 -21.39
N LYS A 195 1.93 -6.59 -20.89
CA LYS A 195 1.79 -6.17 -19.49
C LYS A 195 0.58 -6.79 -18.85
N ARG A 196 0.77 -7.52 -17.75
CA ARG A 196 -0.32 -8.08 -16.94
C ARG A 196 -0.88 -6.98 -16.03
N THR A 197 -2.18 -6.71 -16.16
CA THR A 197 -2.90 -5.68 -15.40
C THR A 197 -4.06 -6.30 -14.65
N TYR A 198 -4.21 -5.89 -13.39
CA TYR A 198 -5.31 -6.25 -12.50
C TYR A 198 -6.17 -5.03 -12.25
N VAL A 199 -7.49 -5.12 -12.47
CA VAL A 199 -8.45 -4.08 -12.12
C VAL A 199 -9.37 -4.60 -11.02
N THR A 200 -9.26 -4.00 -9.85
CA THR A 200 -10.06 -4.32 -8.67
C THR A 200 -11.08 -3.23 -8.43
N GLY A 201 -12.34 -3.61 -8.33
CA GLY A 201 -13.46 -2.71 -8.05
C GLY A 201 -14.11 -3.11 -6.76
N ARG A 202 -14.42 -2.13 -5.92
CA ARG A 202 -15.03 -2.39 -4.62
C ARG A 202 -16.20 -1.44 -4.40
N TYR A 203 -17.21 -1.99 -3.76
CA TYR A 203 -18.33 -1.25 -3.21
C TYR A 203 -18.26 -1.42 -1.69
N ASN A 204 -17.82 -0.38 -1.02
CA ASN A 204 -17.61 -0.33 0.42
C ASN A 204 -18.78 0.41 1.08
N PHE A 205 -19.47 -0.24 2.01
CA PHE A 205 -20.42 0.36 2.93
C PHE A 205 -19.74 0.43 4.30
N ALA A 206 -19.07 1.55 4.57
CA ALA A 206 -18.38 1.77 5.83
C ALA A 206 -19.36 2.36 6.84
N TYR A 207 -19.53 1.69 7.98
CA TYR A 207 -20.41 2.15 9.06
C TYR A 207 -19.65 2.75 10.23
N ALA A 208 -18.41 2.32 10.44
CA ALA A 208 -17.55 2.92 11.44
C ALA A 208 -16.07 2.85 11.04
N THR A 209 -15.30 3.83 11.48
CA THR A 209 -13.85 3.79 11.53
C THR A 209 -13.42 3.48 12.95
N ILE A 210 -12.60 2.44 13.10
CA ILE A 210 -11.94 2.08 14.36
C ILE A 210 -10.49 2.51 14.25
N SER A 211 -10.05 3.38 15.16
CA SER A 211 -8.71 3.95 15.09
C SER A 211 -8.03 4.06 16.43
N THR A 212 -6.72 3.81 16.42
CA THR A 212 -5.80 4.14 17.52
C THR A 212 -4.98 5.40 17.23
N LYS A 213 -5.27 6.12 16.12
CA LYS A 213 -4.44 7.20 15.56
C LYS A 213 -4.03 8.27 16.59
N ASP A 214 -4.95 8.69 17.44
CA ASP A 214 -4.70 9.74 18.44
C ASP A 214 -3.83 9.26 19.62
N TYR A 215 -3.68 7.94 19.75
CA TYR A 215 -2.94 7.29 20.83
C TYR A 215 -1.69 6.55 20.34
N VAL A 216 -1.36 6.61 19.04
CA VAL A 216 -0.33 5.70 18.51
C VAL A 216 1.06 5.92 19.12
N ALA A 217 1.42 7.16 19.44
CA ALA A 217 2.69 7.46 20.09
C ALA A 217 2.82 6.88 21.52
N GLN A 218 1.70 6.46 22.11
CA GLN A 218 1.61 5.91 23.46
C GLN A 218 1.33 4.40 23.46
N LEU A 219 1.14 3.79 22.28
CA LEU A 219 1.03 2.34 22.17
C LEU A 219 2.32 1.68 22.66
N LYS A 220 2.14 0.61 23.42
CA LYS A 220 3.23 -0.19 23.97
C LYS A 220 3.24 -1.57 23.33
N PRO A 221 4.40 -2.22 23.21
CA PRO A 221 4.46 -3.59 22.75
C PRO A 221 3.73 -4.52 23.73
N HIS A 222 3.12 -5.58 23.22
CA HIS A 222 2.56 -6.63 24.06
C HIS A 222 3.70 -7.28 24.88
N PRO A 223 3.53 -7.58 26.17
CA PRO A 223 4.64 -8.04 27.03
C PRO A 223 5.37 -9.27 26.51
N GLU A 224 4.65 -10.24 25.94
CA GLU A 224 5.27 -11.42 25.33
C GLU A 224 6.07 -11.08 24.07
N PHE A 225 5.55 -10.17 23.24
CA PHE A 225 6.26 -9.73 22.04
C PHE A 225 7.51 -8.93 22.41
N GLU A 226 7.38 -7.98 23.34
CA GLU A 226 8.50 -7.21 23.89
C GLU A 226 9.59 -8.12 24.45
N LYS A 227 9.22 -9.08 25.30
CA LYS A 227 10.19 -10.03 25.84
C LYS A 227 10.89 -10.81 24.72
N THR A 228 10.12 -11.43 23.82
CA THR A 228 10.67 -12.28 22.76
C THR A 228 11.61 -11.52 21.82
N ILE A 229 11.22 -10.30 21.40
CA ILE A 229 12.06 -9.50 20.49
C ILE A 229 13.29 -8.91 21.18
N MET A 230 13.25 -8.67 22.49
CA MET A 230 14.37 -8.16 23.28
C MET A 230 15.33 -9.25 23.72
N ASP A 231 14.87 -10.50 23.86
CA ASP A 231 15.71 -11.66 24.16
C ASP A 231 16.50 -12.11 22.91
N ALA A 232 15.96 -11.93 21.70
CA ALA A 232 16.63 -12.33 20.45
C ALA A 232 18.02 -11.66 20.24
N PRO A 233 18.22 -10.36 20.54
CA PRO A 233 19.55 -9.73 20.54
C PRO A 233 20.60 -10.34 21.48
N ALA A 234 20.20 -11.11 22.50
CA ALA A 234 21.12 -11.74 23.46
C ALA A 234 21.83 -12.98 22.88
N VAL A 235 21.44 -13.45 21.70
CA VAL A 235 22.14 -14.50 20.97
C VAL A 235 23.55 -14.01 20.59
N SER A 236 24.57 -14.78 20.99
CA SER A 236 25.98 -14.36 20.89
C SER A 236 26.52 -14.31 19.47
N ASN A 237 26.03 -15.20 18.59
CA ASN A 237 26.41 -15.24 17.19
C ASN A 237 25.55 -14.25 16.37
N GLU A 238 26.18 -13.42 15.53
CA GLU A 238 25.46 -12.39 14.76
C GLU A 238 24.49 -12.97 13.73
N ALA A 239 24.86 -14.03 13.02
CA ALA A 239 23.98 -14.67 12.04
C ALA A 239 22.78 -15.35 12.72
N ASP A 240 23.00 -16.01 13.86
CA ASP A 240 21.91 -16.61 14.63
C ASP A 240 21.00 -15.54 15.24
N ARG A 241 21.56 -14.43 15.71
CA ARG A 241 20.80 -13.27 16.19
C ARG A 241 19.92 -12.66 15.09
N THR A 242 20.48 -12.45 13.89
CA THR A 242 19.72 -11.97 12.73
C THR A 242 18.56 -12.90 12.42
N LYS A 243 18.85 -14.21 12.33
CA LYS A 243 17.85 -15.24 12.05
C LYS A 243 16.77 -15.29 13.13
N GLU A 244 17.13 -15.17 14.39
CA GLU A 244 16.18 -15.20 15.50
C GLU A 244 15.26 -13.99 15.47
N ILE A 245 15.79 -12.78 15.28
CA ILE A 245 14.94 -11.59 15.15
C ILE A 245 14.01 -11.71 13.93
N GLN A 246 14.52 -12.21 12.80
CA GLN A 246 13.69 -12.47 11.62
C GLN A 246 12.60 -13.52 11.89
N ASN A 247 12.89 -14.58 12.65
CA ASN A 247 11.89 -15.56 13.07
C ASN A 247 10.81 -14.93 13.94
N VAL A 248 11.18 -14.09 14.92
CA VAL A 248 10.23 -13.38 15.76
C VAL A 248 9.32 -12.49 14.91
N LEU A 249 9.89 -11.69 14.00
CA LEU A 249 9.11 -10.83 13.09
C LEU A 249 8.25 -11.64 12.12
N LYS A 250 8.67 -12.85 11.72
CA LYS A 250 7.87 -13.76 10.90
C LYS A 250 6.71 -14.38 11.68
N TRP A 251 6.90 -14.72 12.96
CA TRP A 251 5.87 -15.34 13.80
C TRP A 251 4.83 -14.33 14.29
N TYR A 252 5.27 -13.16 14.72
CA TYR A 252 4.40 -12.10 15.22
C TYR A 252 3.85 -11.23 14.09
N GLY A 253 4.59 -11.08 12.99
CA GLY A 253 4.34 -10.08 11.96
C GLY A 253 5.28 -8.88 12.10
N SER A 254 5.64 -8.27 10.97
CA SER A 254 6.53 -7.10 10.91
C SER A 254 5.78 -5.76 10.99
N MET A 255 4.46 -5.82 10.85
CA MET A 255 3.55 -4.69 10.82
C MET A 255 2.33 -4.97 11.68
N PHE A 256 1.60 -3.94 12.08
CA PHE A 256 0.27 -4.06 12.68
C PHE A 256 -0.69 -3.00 12.16
N VAL A 257 -1.98 -3.30 12.24
CA VAL A 257 -3.05 -2.40 11.82
C VAL A 257 -3.37 -1.42 12.95
N ALA A 258 -3.35 -0.13 12.63
CA ALA A 258 -3.63 0.96 13.58
C ALA A 258 -5.00 1.61 13.35
N SER A 259 -5.53 1.52 12.12
CA SER A 259 -6.83 2.10 11.77
C SER A 259 -7.51 1.31 10.65
N VAL A 260 -8.82 1.06 10.79
CA VAL A 260 -9.67 0.41 9.78
C VAL A 260 -11.03 1.06 9.65
N GLU A 261 -11.69 0.81 8.53
CA GLU A 261 -13.15 0.91 8.38
C GLU A 261 -13.78 -0.48 8.51
N VAL A 262 -14.92 -0.53 9.17
CA VAL A 262 -15.74 -1.73 9.31
C VAL A 262 -17.13 -1.51 8.73
N GLY A 263 -17.67 -2.58 8.15
CA GLY A 263 -18.99 -2.59 7.53
C GLY A 263 -19.16 -3.75 6.56
N GLY A 264 -19.64 -3.48 5.36
CA GLY A 264 -19.74 -4.47 4.28
C GLY A 264 -19.01 -4.04 3.02
N MET A 265 -18.28 -4.95 2.38
CA MET A 265 -17.63 -4.69 1.11
C MET A 265 -17.96 -5.80 0.11
N LYS A 266 -18.36 -5.44 -1.11
CA LYS A 266 -18.30 -6.35 -2.25
C LYS A 266 -17.17 -5.95 -3.17
N HIS A 267 -16.42 -6.91 -3.69
CA HIS A 267 -15.35 -6.63 -4.64
C HIS A 267 -15.18 -7.71 -5.69
N SER A 268 -14.73 -7.30 -6.87
CA SER A 268 -14.30 -8.21 -7.92
C SER A 268 -12.96 -7.75 -8.48
N THR A 269 -12.20 -8.68 -9.03
CA THR A 269 -10.94 -8.39 -9.74
C THR A 269 -10.98 -9.03 -11.10
N ILE A 270 -10.71 -8.23 -12.12
CA ILE A 270 -10.51 -8.71 -13.49
C ILE A 270 -9.03 -8.61 -13.79
N GLU A 271 -8.47 -9.68 -14.35
CA GLU A 271 -7.09 -9.77 -14.80
C GLU A 271 -7.04 -9.81 -16.33
N ARG A 272 -6.14 -9.02 -16.94
CA ARG A 272 -5.89 -9.06 -18.38
C ARG A 272 -4.41 -8.87 -18.74
N ILE A 273 -4.04 -9.41 -19.89
CA ILE A 273 -2.77 -9.12 -20.56
C ILE A 273 -3.06 -8.02 -21.58
N LEU A 274 -2.41 -6.87 -21.42
CA LEU A 274 -2.49 -5.76 -22.37
C LEU A 274 -1.37 -5.86 -23.40
N ASP A 275 -1.71 -5.61 -24.66
CA ASP A 275 -0.77 -5.46 -25.76
C ASP A 275 -0.47 -3.97 -26.03
N GLU A 276 0.58 -3.68 -26.81
CA GLU A 276 0.96 -2.30 -27.16
C GLU A 276 -0.14 -1.49 -27.88
N LYS A 277 -1.11 -2.18 -28.48
CA LYS A 277 -2.17 -1.56 -29.30
C LYS A 277 -3.31 -1.02 -28.45
N THR A 278 -3.46 -1.50 -27.22
CA THR A 278 -4.54 -1.07 -26.33
C THR A 278 -4.02 -0.08 -25.32
N SER A 279 -4.52 1.16 -25.37
CA SER A 279 -4.15 2.15 -24.34
C SER A 279 -4.61 1.68 -22.97
N GLU A 280 -3.74 1.81 -21.97
CA GLU A 280 -4.02 1.46 -20.57
C GLU A 280 -5.32 2.11 -20.08
N THR A 281 -5.58 3.35 -20.47
CA THR A 281 -6.79 4.10 -20.14
C THR A 281 -8.06 3.46 -20.71
N SER A 282 -8.04 3.05 -21.98
CA SER A 282 -9.20 2.39 -22.61
C SER A 282 -9.49 1.05 -21.96
N ALA A 283 -8.45 0.25 -21.69
CA ALA A 283 -8.59 -1.04 -21.03
C ALA A 283 -9.15 -0.90 -19.61
N LYS A 284 -8.66 0.08 -18.82
CA LYS A 284 -9.20 0.39 -17.50
C LYS A 284 -10.67 0.79 -17.55
N LYS A 285 -11.08 1.57 -18.56
CA LYS A 285 -12.48 2.00 -18.73
C LYS A 285 -13.40 0.82 -19.07
N GLU A 286 -12.99 -0.06 -20.00
CA GLU A 286 -13.75 -1.26 -20.35
C GLU A 286 -13.87 -2.21 -19.16
N MET A 287 -12.75 -2.48 -18.47
CA MET A 287 -12.75 -3.31 -17.27
C MET A 287 -13.64 -2.71 -16.17
N SER A 288 -13.65 -1.38 -16.01
CA SER A 288 -14.55 -0.69 -15.08
C SER A 288 -16.03 -0.92 -15.41
N VAL A 289 -16.41 -0.90 -16.69
CA VAL A 289 -17.79 -1.18 -17.12
C VAL A 289 -18.18 -2.64 -16.82
N GLU A 290 -17.34 -3.60 -17.19
CA GLU A 290 -17.60 -5.03 -16.92
C GLU A 290 -17.69 -5.31 -15.42
N LEU A 291 -16.80 -4.69 -14.65
CA LEU A 291 -16.77 -4.82 -13.20
C LEU A 291 -18.02 -4.23 -12.54
N ASN A 292 -18.56 -3.13 -13.06
CA ASN A 292 -19.83 -2.57 -12.57
C ASN A 292 -21.00 -3.55 -12.80
N LYS A 293 -21.00 -4.27 -13.92
CA LYS A 293 -21.99 -5.32 -14.19
C LYS A 293 -21.83 -6.48 -13.20
N GLN A 294 -20.60 -6.90 -12.94
CA GLN A 294 -20.32 -7.97 -11.97
C GLN A 294 -20.69 -7.57 -10.54
N LEU A 295 -20.35 -6.37 -10.08
CA LEU A 295 -20.66 -5.90 -8.71
C LEU A 295 -22.17 -5.92 -8.37
N GLY A 296 -23.03 -5.88 -9.38
CA GLY A 296 -24.48 -6.04 -9.22
C GLY A 296 -24.95 -7.50 -9.07
N SER A 297 -24.09 -8.49 -9.35
CA SER A 297 -24.41 -9.91 -9.30
C SER A 297 -24.20 -10.51 -7.88
N ALA A 298 -24.74 -11.72 -7.69
CA ALA A 298 -24.55 -12.48 -6.45
C ALA A 298 -23.17 -13.15 -6.37
N GLU A 299 -22.45 -13.32 -7.49
CA GLU A 299 -21.23 -14.13 -7.61
C GLU A 299 -19.94 -13.38 -7.21
N VAL A 300 -20.07 -12.25 -6.51
CA VAL A 300 -18.96 -11.37 -6.15
C VAL A 300 -18.51 -11.65 -4.73
N GLU A 301 -17.18 -11.63 -4.52
CA GLU A 301 -16.60 -11.78 -3.19
C GLU A 301 -17.11 -10.68 -2.25
N ALA A 302 -17.51 -11.07 -1.04
CA ALA A 302 -18.07 -10.17 -0.04
C ALA A 302 -17.33 -10.30 1.30
N LYS A 303 -17.14 -9.17 1.98
CA LYS A 303 -16.72 -9.07 3.37
C LYS A 303 -17.82 -8.43 4.19
N GLY A 304 -18.13 -9.02 5.33
CA GLY A 304 -19.25 -8.59 6.15
C GLY A 304 -20.61 -8.85 5.49
N GLY A 305 -21.66 -8.69 6.28
CA GLY A 305 -23.01 -9.08 5.91
C GLY A 305 -23.19 -10.61 5.89
N ALA A 306 -24.36 -11.05 5.48
CA ALA A 306 -24.67 -12.43 5.16
C ALA A 306 -24.12 -12.73 3.76
N ILE A 307 -22.92 -13.30 3.70
CA ILE A 307 -22.18 -13.58 2.45
C ILE A 307 -23.03 -14.45 1.49
N GLU A 308 -23.81 -15.38 2.03
CA GLU A 308 -24.70 -16.28 1.27
C GLU A 308 -26.05 -15.65 0.87
N ALA A 309 -26.20 -14.32 1.01
CA ALA A 309 -27.46 -13.68 0.68
C ALA A 309 -27.76 -13.77 -0.83
N PRO A 310 -29.01 -14.09 -1.22
CA PRO A 310 -29.37 -14.39 -2.61
C PRO A 310 -29.38 -13.16 -3.52
N SER A 311 -29.23 -11.95 -2.97
CA SER A 311 -29.21 -10.71 -3.73
C SER A 311 -28.40 -9.62 -3.03
N PHE A 312 -27.97 -8.62 -3.79
CA PHE A 312 -27.27 -7.46 -3.25
C PHE A 312 -28.10 -6.72 -2.19
N ALA A 313 -29.40 -6.57 -2.41
CA ALA A 313 -30.29 -5.91 -1.46
C ALA A 313 -30.37 -6.66 -0.13
N LYS A 314 -30.47 -8.00 -0.16
CA LYS A 314 -30.49 -8.85 1.04
C LYS A 314 -29.15 -8.88 1.76
N TRP A 315 -28.05 -8.93 1.02
CA TRP A 315 -26.72 -8.76 1.60
C TRP A 315 -26.59 -7.40 2.30
N LYS A 316 -27.02 -6.30 1.66
CA LYS A 316 -26.97 -4.96 2.26
C LYS A 316 -27.87 -4.83 3.50
N GLU A 317 -29.08 -5.38 3.47
CA GLU A 317 -30.01 -5.39 4.62
C GLU A 317 -29.36 -6.07 5.85
N SER A 318 -28.60 -7.14 5.63
CA SER A 318 -27.91 -7.86 6.71
C SER A 318 -26.80 -7.05 7.40
N LEU A 319 -26.35 -5.95 6.80
CA LEU A 319 -25.39 -5.01 7.39
C LEU A 319 -26.03 -4.08 8.43
N SER A 320 -27.34 -4.15 8.65
CA SER A 320 -28.01 -3.43 9.75
C SER A 320 -27.55 -3.88 11.14
N SER A 321 -26.87 -5.03 11.24
CA SER A 321 -26.30 -5.52 12.50
C SER A 321 -24.79 -5.31 12.55
N PRO A 322 -24.25 -4.61 13.57
CA PRO A 322 -22.80 -4.49 13.78
C PRO A 322 -22.08 -5.84 13.89
N ARG A 323 -22.77 -6.91 14.31
CA ARG A 323 -22.18 -8.25 14.37
C ARG A 323 -21.87 -8.83 12.99
N SER A 324 -22.58 -8.37 11.97
CA SER A 324 -22.35 -8.74 10.58
C SER A 324 -21.21 -7.94 9.94
N TRP A 325 -20.74 -6.85 10.55
CA TRP A 325 -19.68 -6.02 9.95
C TRP A 325 -18.34 -6.74 9.96
N ASP A 326 -17.51 -6.43 8.97
CA ASP A 326 -16.14 -6.91 8.84
C ASP A 326 -15.22 -5.75 8.44
N VAL A 327 -13.89 -5.97 8.45
CA VAL A 327 -12.92 -4.99 7.95
C VAL A 327 -13.08 -4.86 6.45
N THR A 328 -13.58 -3.70 6.03
CA THR A 328 -13.76 -3.35 4.63
C THR A 328 -12.58 -2.55 4.11
N ARG A 329 -11.97 -1.72 4.98
CA ARG A 329 -10.82 -0.92 4.61
C ARG A 329 -9.73 -0.88 5.67
N VAL A 330 -8.48 -1.14 5.29
CA VAL A 330 -7.32 -0.85 6.14
C VAL A 330 -6.79 0.53 5.78
N LEU A 331 -6.86 1.47 6.73
CA LEU A 331 -6.55 2.89 6.52
C LEU A 331 -5.13 3.27 6.96
N GLU A 332 -4.63 2.63 8.01
CA GLU A 332 -3.30 2.91 8.55
C GLU A 332 -2.67 1.66 9.13
N VAL A 333 -1.40 1.45 8.78
CA VAL A 333 -0.55 0.41 9.35
C VAL A 333 0.78 0.97 9.78
N ARG A 334 1.42 0.30 10.75
CA ARG A 334 2.72 0.71 11.26
C ARG A 334 3.63 -0.49 11.47
N SER A 335 4.93 -0.23 11.49
CA SER A 335 5.91 -1.24 11.89
C SER A 335 5.72 -1.61 13.35
N VAL A 336 5.86 -2.90 13.67
CA VAL A 336 5.94 -3.33 15.07
C VAL A 336 7.11 -2.70 15.82
N LEU A 337 8.18 -2.30 15.12
CA LEU A 337 9.28 -1.58 15.76
C LEU A 337 8.86 -0.20 16.26
N SER A 338 7.84 0.43 15.67
CA SER A 338 7.37 1.75 16.12
C SER A 338 6.85 1.77 17.56
N LEU A 339 6.59 0.60 18.15
CA LEU A 339 6.19 0.43 19.54
C LEU A 339 7.34 0.64 20.54
N PHE A 340 8.59 0.64 20.06
CA PHE A 340 9.78 0.80 20.89
C PHE A 340 10.35 2.21 20.82
N LYS A 341 11.21 2.58 21.78
CA LYS A 341 11.99 3.82 21.69
C LYS A 341 12.98 3.74 20.52
N LYS A 342 13.31 4.89 19.92
CA LYS A 342 14.19 4.99 18.74
C LYS A 342 15.51 4.21 18.87
N GLU A 343 16.14 4.23 20.05
CA GLU A 343 17.38 3.48 20.29
C GLU A 343 17.18 1.95 20.15
N VAL A 344 16.10 1.42 20.72
CA VAL A 344 15.75 -0.01 20.64
C VAL A 344 15.34 -0.36 19.21
N GLN A 345 14.58 0.52 18.53
CA GLN A 345 14.26 0.36 17.11
C GLN A 345 15.52 0.17 16.28
N THR A 346 16.49 1.09 16.42
CA THR A 346 17.76 1.03 15.70
C THR A 346 18.53 -0.24 16.05
N LYS A 347 18.59 -0.65 17.31
CA LYS A 347 19.27 -1.89 17.72
C LYS A 347 18.67 -3.14 17.06
N ILE A 348 17.33 -3.30 17.14
CA ILE A 348 16.63 -4.44 16.53
C ILE A 348 16.78 -4.41 15.01
N ALA A 349 16.60 -3.23 14.41
CA ALA A 349 16.70 -3.03 12.97
C ALA A 349 18.12 -3.33 12.44
N LEU A 350 19.16 -2.84 13.10
CA LEU A 350 20.54 -3.15 12.72
C LEU A 350 20.85 -4.63 12.88
N ALA A 351 20.33 -5.28 13.92
CA ALA A 351 20.56 -6.70 14.13
C ALA A 351 19.78 -7.59 13.13
N ALA A 352 18.61 -7.16 12.63
CA ALA A 352 17.77 -7.98 11.76
C ALA A 352 18.06 -7.84 10.26
N PHE A 353 18.68 -6.73 9.85
CA PHE A 353 18.80 -6.36 8.44
C PHE A 353 20.23 -6.12 7.99
N LYS A 354 21.18 -6.56 8.80
CA LYS A 354 22.56 -6.71 8.40
C LYS A 354 22.76 -8.01 7.64
N THR A 355 23.47 -7.93 6.52
CA THR A 355 23.91 -9.10 5.75
C THR A 355 25.35 -8.89 5.28
N PRO A 356 26.16 -9.94 5.16
CA PRO A 356 27.47 -9.81 4.55
C PRO A 356 27.36 -9.29 3.11
N LEU A 357 28.29 -8.43 2.72
CA LEU A 357 28.57 -8.09 1.33
C LEU A 357 29.78 -8.91 0.91
N TYR A 358 29.55 -9.88 0.02
CA TYR A 358 30.58 -10.77 -0.51
C TYR A 358 31.27 -10.09 -1.70
N ARG A 359 32.59 -10.30 -1.81
CA ARG A 359 33.35 -9.96 -3.00
C ARG A 359 33.57 -11.20 -3.85
N PHE A 360 33.47 -11.03 -5.16
CA PHE A 360 33.68 -12.07 -6.15
C PHE A 360 34.77 -11.66 -7.12
N LYS A 361 35.51 -12.66 -7.59
CA LYS A 361 36.48 -12.48 -8.68
C LYS A 361 36.44 -13.68 -9.63
N ASN A 362 36.55 -13.42 -10.93
CA ASN A 362 36.58 -14.45 -11.95
C ASN A 362 38.02 -14.66 -12.51
N SER A 363 38.19 -15.61 -13.43
CA SER A 363 39.48 -15.93 -14.05
C SER A 363 40.07 -14.81 -14.90
N ALA A 364 39.24 -13.95 -15.52
CA ALA A 364 39.71 -12.74 -16.20
C ALA A 364 40.12 -11.61 -15.25
N GLY A 365 39.99 -11.81 -13.93
CA GLY A 365 40.36 -10.83 -12.92
C GLY A 365 39.30 -9.76 -12.68
N ARG A 366 38.07 -9.94 -13.17
CA ARG A 366 36.94 -9.02 -12.93
C ARG A 366 36.45 -9.12 -11.50
N HIS A 367 35.89 -8.04 -11.00
CA HIS A 367 35.38 -7.92 -9.64
C HIS A 367 33.87 -7.70 -9.64
N CYS A 368 33.18 -8.32 -8.68
CA CYS A 368 31.76 -8.10 -8.41
C CYS A 368 31.50 -8.18 -6.90
N MET A 369 30.34 -7.69 -6.45
CA MET A 369 29.88 -7.84 -5.09
C MET A 369 28.41 -8.29 -5.07
N SER A 370 28.03 -9.07 -4.06
CA SER A 370 26.64 -9.45 -3.83
C SER A 370 26.40 -9.70 -2.36
N THR A 371 25.14 -9.57 -1.92
CA THR A 371 24.71 -9.99 -0.59
C THR A 371 24.37 -11.48 -0.55
N ASP A 372 24.32 -12.15 -1.70
CA ASP A 372 24.19 -13.59 -1.84
C ASP A 372 25.58 -14.23 -1.98
N PRO A 373 25.93 -15.24 -1.17
CA PRO A 373 27.22 -15.91 -1.28
C PRO A 373 27.34 -16.83 -2.50
N ASP A 374 26.23 -17.15 -3.18
CA ASP A 374 26.18 -18.08 -4.31
C ASP A 374 26.67 -17.41 -5.61
N PRO A 375 27.85 -17.80 -6.13
CA PRO A 375 28.38 -17.22 -7.36
C PRO A 375 27.52 -17.52 -8.60
N PHE A 376 26.69 -18.57 -8.59
CA PHE A 376 25.85 -18.93 -9.73
C PHE A 376 24.67 -17.98 -9.95
N LYS A 377 24.38 -17.11 -8.97
CA LYS A 377 23.34 -16.08 -9.09
C LYS A 377 23.86 -14.76 -9.66
N LEU A 378 25.17 -14.63 -9.83
CA LEU A 378 25.74 -13.49 -10.52
C LEU A 378 25.60 -13.68 -12.02
N ALA A 379 25.35 -12.59 -12.74
CA ALA A 379 25.46 -12.60 -14.19
C ALA A 379 26.89 -13.03 -14.56
N ALA A 380 27.03 -14.23 -15.12
CA ALA A 380 28.27 -14.72 -15.70
C ALA A 380 28.18 -14.49 -17.21
N ASP A 381 29.20 -13.86 -17.77
CA ASP A 381 29.36 -13.75 -19.20
C ASP A 381 30.60 -14.57 -19.63
N TYR A 382 30.50 -15.24 -20.78
CA TYR A 382 31.59 -15.98 -21.43
C TYR A 382 32.16 -17.20 -20.69
N ASP A 383 31.32 -18.01 -20.03
CA ASP A 383 31.71 -19.25 -19.33
C ASP A 383 32.75 -19.07 -18.20
N GLU A 384 32.91 -17.85 -17.69
CA GLU A 384 33.83 -17.59 -16.57
C GLU A 384 33.12 -17.70 -15.23
N GLU A 385 33.52 -18.68 -14.42
CA GLU A 385 32.98 -18.91 -13.09
C GLU A 385 33.43 -17.81 -12.12
N TRP A 386 32.46 -17.21 -11.42
CA TRP A 386 32.73 -16.36 -10.27
C TRP A 386 33.19 -17.20 -9.09
N ALA A 387 34.29 -16.81 -8.44
CA ALA A 387 34.68 -17.37 -7.15
C ALA A 387 34.41 -16.35 -6.04
N ASN A 388 33.88 -16.83 -4.90
CA ASN A 388 33.63 -16.02 -3.71
C ASN A 388 34.93 -15.86 -2.90
N TYR A 389 35.36 -14.61 -2.68
CA TYR A 389 36.59 -14.24 -1.97
C TYR A 389 36.33 -13.74 -0.54
N GLY A 390 35.19 -14.13 0.05
CA GLY A 390 34.76 -13.75 1.39
C GLY A 390 34.04 -12.41 1.40
N THR A 391 33.84 -11.87 2.60
CA THR A 391 33.12 -10.62 2.81
C THR A 391 34.05 -9.41 2.86
N VAL A 392 33.61 -8.29 2.29
CA VAL A 392 34.26 -6.97 2.45
C VAL A 392 33.74 -6.21 3.68
N GLY A 393 32.65 -6.69 4.27
CA GLY A 393 31.95 -6.04 5.37
C GLY A 393 30.47 -6.39 5.36
N THR A 394 29.76 -5.87 6.35
CA THR A 394 28.32 -6.09 6.52
C THR A 394 27.55 -4.82 6.12
N VAL A 395 26.49 -5.01 5.34
CA VAL A 395 25.64 -3.93 4.79
C VAL A 395 24.20 -4.07 5.24
N LEU A 396 23.40 -3.03 5.01
CA LEU A 396 21.97 -3.08 5.30
C LEU A 396 21.21 -3.56 4.07
N THR A 397 20.23 -4.43 4.26
CA THR A 397 19.32 -4.84 3.17
C THR A 397 18.20 -3.82 2.94
N VAL A 398 18.18 -2.74 3.72
CA VAL A 398 17.07 -1.78 3.78
C VAL A 398 17.54 -0.35 4.10
N PRO A 399 16.77 0.72 3.76
CA PRO A 399 17.16 2.12 3.99
C PRO A 399 16.96 2.56 5.46
N LEU A 400 17.78 2.06 6.38
CA LEU A 400 17.75 2.39 7.81
C LEU A 400 18.80 3.41 8.23
N ASP A 401 18.50 4.20 9.27
CA ASP A 401 19.47 5.13 9.91
C ASP A 401 20.17 6.09 8.93
N GLY A 402 19.43 6.57 7.93
CA GLY A 402 19.96 7.45 6.88
C GLY A 402 20.88 6.72 5.89
N ALA A 403 20.84 5.39 5.84
CA ALA A 403 21.46 4.63 4.77
C ALA A 403 20.82 4.98 3.42
N VAL A 404 21.66 5.04 2.41
CA VAL A 404 21.32 5.38 1.04
C VAL A 404 21.45 4.13 0.16
N PRO A 405 20.72 4.06 -0.97
CA PRO A 405 20.87 2.94 -1.90
C PRO A 405 22.31 2.79 -2.38
N PHE A 406 22.75 1.54 -2.53
CA PHE A 406 23.96 1.16 -3.22
C PHE A 406 23.56 0.48 -4.53
N TYR A 407 23.57 1.27 -5.60
CA TYR A 407 23.18 0.86 -6.93
C TYR A 407 24.20 -0.07 -7.55
N HIS A 408 23.72 -1.04 -8.31
CA HIS A 408 24.56 -1.90 -9.13
C HIS A 408 24.22 -1.67 -10.61
N VAL A 409 25.26 -1.37 -11.38
CA VAL A 409 25.21 -1.28 -12.85
C VAL A 409 26.28 -2.19 -13.44
N HIS A 410 25.99 -2.82 -14.57
CA HIS A 410 26.96 -3.70 -15.24
C HIS A 410 26.82 -3.65 -16.76
N ASP A 411 27.87 -3.97 -17.48
CA ASP A 411 27.88 -4.03 -18.95
C ASP A 411 28.25 -5.43 -19.47
N HIS A 412 27.85 -6.46 -18.73
CA HIS A 412 28.23 -7.87 -18.93
C HIS A 412 29.66 -8.24 -18.51
N ILE A 413 30.61 -7.31 -18.64
CA ILE A 413 32.01 -7.58 -18.33
C ILE A 413 32.41 -6.95 -16.99
N ARG A 414 31.85 -5.79 -16.68
CA ARG A 414 32.27 -4.93 -15.58
C ARG A 414 31.08 -4.62 -14.69
N HIS A 415 31.32 -4.66 -13.39
CA HIS A 415 30.33 -4.31 -12.37
C HIS A 415 30.78 -3.04 -11.68
N VAL A 416 29.87 -2.09 -11.51
CA VAL A 416 30.12 -0.85 -10.78
C VAL A 416 29.04 -0.70 -9.73
N PHE A 417 29.49 -0.38 -8.52
CA PHE A 417 28.63 -0.10 -7.38
C PHE A 417 28.80 1.34 -6.92
N THR A 418 27.69 2.03 -6.73
CA THR A 418 27.69 3.45 -6.38
C THR A 418 26.50 3.83 -5.53
N ASN A 419 26.68 4.76 -4.60
CA ASN A 419 25.58 5.43 -3.91
C ASN A 419 25.22 6.79 -4.53
N ASP A 420 25.89 7.21 -5.61
CA ASP A 420 25.60 8.42 -6.35
C ASP A 420 24.62 8.14 -7.50
N LEU A 421 23.46 8.79 -7.43
CA LEU A 421 22.41 8.70 -8.44
C LEU A 421 22.88 9.21 -9.81
N ALA A 422 23.67 10.30 -9.83
CA ALA A 422 24.16 10.89 -11.07
C ALA A 422 25.22 10.01 -11.73
N GLU A 423 26.08 9.35 -10.94
CA GLU A 423 27.04 8.38 -11.47
C GLU A 423 26.32 7.17 -12.08
N ARG A 424 25.33 6.61 -11.38
CA ARG A 424 24.48 5.54 -11.91
C ARG A 424 23.88 5.93 -13.26
N ASP A 425 23.25 7.10 -13.34
CA ASP A 425 22.56 7.57 -14.55
C ASP A 425 23.53 7.82 -15.71
N ASN A 426 24.75 8.30 -15.42
CA ASN A 426 25.79 8.47 -16.43
C ASN A 426 26.24 7.10 -16.99
N HIS A 427 26.39 6.09 -16.13
CA HIS A 427 26.72 4.74 -16.58
C HIS A 427 25.64 4.15 -17.49
N THR A 428 24.36 4.30 -17.13
CA THR A 428 23.26 3.74 -17.89
C THR A 428 22.98 4.49 -19.18
N ASN A 429 22.97 5.82 -19.13
CA ASN A 429 22.52 6.65 -20.25
C ASN A 429 23.64 6.96 -21.25
N SER A 430 24.91 6.90 -20.81
CA SER A 430 26.04 7.35 -21.65
C SER A 430 27.12 6.30 -21.86
N LYS A 431 27.20 5.26 -21.00
CA LYS A 431 28.27 4.24 -21.08
C LYS A 431 27.77 2.84 -21.44
N GLY A 432 26.47 2.67 -21.69
CA GLY A 432 25.88 1.40 -22.11
C GLY A 432 25.77 0.35 -21.00
N PHE A 433 25.87 0.74 -19.73
CA PHE A 433 25.65 -0.19 -18.62
C PHE A 433 24.16 -0.45 -18.44
N ARG A 434 23.79 -1.67 -18.09
CA ARG A 434 22.49 -2.05 -17.59
C ARG A 434 22.39 -1.74 -16.10
N TYR A 435 21.24 -1.23 -15.68
CA TYR A 435 20.89 -1.07 -14.26
C TYR A 435 20.34 -2.38 -13.71
N ASP A 436 20.96 -2.89 -12.64
CA ASP A 436 20.58 -4.14 -11.99
C ASP A 436 19.87 -3.92 -10.64
N GLY A 437 19.49 -2.66 -10.36
CA GLY A 437 18.74 -2.31 -9.16
C GLY A 437 19.62 -1.85 -8.00
N ILE A 438 19.06 -1.99 -6.79
CA ILE A 438 19.72 -1.66 -5.53
C ILE A 438 20.29 -2.96 -4.98
N ALA A 439 21.63 -3.07 -4.91
CA ALA A 439 22.30 -4.25 -4.38
C ALA A 439 22.15 -4.34 -2.84
N CYS A 440 22.28 -3.21 -2.16
CA CYS A 440 22.10 -3.07 -0.72
C CYS A 440 21.98 -1.59 -0.33
N TYR A 441 22.05 -1.28 0.96
CA TYR A 441 22.07 0.06 1.51
C TYR A 441 23.31 0.28 2.37
N VAL A 442 23.94 1.43 2.18
CA VAL A 442 25.20 1.84 2.81
C VAL A 442 25.05 3.23 3.41
N HIS A 443 25.95 3.62 4.32
CA HIS A 443 25.93 4.99 4.85
C HIS A 443 26.81 5.90 3.98
N SER A 444 26.29 7.07 3.59
CA SER A 444 27.07 8.10 2.88
C SER A 444 27.98 8.93 3.81
N THR A 445 27.79 8.78 5.13
CA THR A 445 28.58 9.43 6.18
C THR A 445 28.97 8.41 7.24
N GLN A 446 30.11 8.60 7.90
CA GLN A 446 30.58 7.66 8.92
C GLN A 446 29.61 7.60 10.10
N LYS A 447 29.20 6.38 10.47
CA LYS A 447 28.38 6.08 11.65
C LYS A 447 29.17 5.30 12.70
N PRO A 448 28.75 5.32 13.98
CA PRO A 448 29.36 4.47 15.00
C PRO A 448 29.41 3.00 14.56
N GLY A 449 30.60 2.38 14.67
CA GLY A 449 30.79 0.98 14.28
C GLY A 449 30.88 0.71 12.77
N THR A 450 31.01 1.75 11.94
CA THR A 450 31.23 1.60 10.49
C THR A 450 32.66 1.96 10.09
N VAL A 451 33.12 1.34 9.01
CA VAL A 451 34.40 1.56 8.34
C VAL A 451 34.17 2.03 6.90
N ARG A 452 35.12 2.78 6.34
CA ARG A 452 35.02 3.25 4.96
C ARG A 452 35.16 2.08 4.00
N LEU A 453 34.22 1.95 3.07
CA LEU A 453 34.37 1.13 1.87
C LEU A 453 35.08 1.99 0.83
N ASN A 454 36.34 1.65 0.53
CA ASN A 454 37.11 2.34 -0.49
C ASN A 454 36.82 1.73 -1.85
N ARG A 455 36.68 2.56 -2.87
CA ARG A 455 36.67 2.16 -4.27
C ARG A 455 38.00 2.54 -4.90
N THR A 456 38.52 1.68 -5.76
CA THR A 456 39.75 1.93 -6.52
C THR A 456 39.52 1.66 -8.00
N TRP A 457 40.16 2.41 -8.89
CA TRP A 457 40.03 2.31 -10.35
C TRP A 457 41.36 2.02 -11.03
N TRP A 458 41.37 1.17 -12.07
CA TRP A 458 42.57 0.87 -12.83
C TRP A 458 42.72 1.73 -14.10
N GLY A 459 43.45 2.83 -13.99
CA GLY A 459 43.84 3.68 -15.14
C GLY A 459 42.72 4.55 -15.76
N PRO A 460 43.05 5.49 -16.66
CA PRO A 460 42.07 6.43 -17.25
C PRO A 460 41.19 5.86 -18.36
N PHE A 461 41.54 4.67 -18.89
CA PHE A 461 40.88 4.06 -20.06
C PHE A 461 40.25 2.70 -19.78
N PHE A 462 40.52 2.10 -18.61
CA PHE A 462 40.00 0.79 -18.25
C PHE A 462 39.10 0.92 -17.02
N TYR A 463 37.82 0.63 -17.21
CA TYR A 463 36.78 0.75 -16.19
C TYR A 463 36.79 -0.42 -15.20
N ASP A 464 37.98 -0.94 -14.86
CA ASP A 464 38.07 -1.96 -13.81
C ASP A 464 38.10 -1.28 -12.45
N ASN A 465 37.38 -1.86 -11.49
CA ASN A 465 37.24 -1.31 -10.16
C ASN A 465 37.24 -2.40 -9.11
N ALA A 466 37.71 -2.05 -7.92
CA ALA A 466 37.73 -2.94 -6.78
C ALA A 466 37.31 -2.20 -5.51
N TYR A 467 36.79 -2.94 -4.54
CA TYR A 467 36.30 -2.40 -3.27
C TYR A 467 36.99 -3.07 -2.10
N SER A 468 37.36 -2.29 -1.09
CA SER A 468 37.87 -2.84 0.17
C SER A 468 37.67 -1.92 1.36
N THR A 469 37.51 -2.53 2.53
CA THR A 469 37.49 -1.87 3.84
C THR A 469 38.82 -1.97 4.58
N THR A 470 39.76 -2.79 4.10
CA THR A 470 41.05 -3.03 4.75
C THR A 470 42.16 -2.20 4.13
N LYS A 471 43.17 -1.86 4.95
CA LYS A 471 44.34 -1.13 4.45
C LYS A 471 45.20 -2.03 3.56
N GLU A 472 45.29 -3.31 3.91
CA GLU A 472 46.10 -4.31 3.24
C GLU A 472 45.64 -4.52 1.78
N ASP A 473 44.35 -4.72 1.56
CA ASP A 473 43.79 -4.83 0.20
C ASP A 473 43.96 -3.52 -0.59
N LEU A 474 43.76 -2.37 0.07
CA LEU A 474 43.91 -1.06 -0.57
C LEU A 474 45.35 -0.85 -1.08
N GLU A 475 46.35 -1.24 -0.28
CA GLU A 475 47.75 -1.21 -0.70
C GLU A 475 48.04 -2.23 -1.81
N ALA A 476 47.43 -3.42 -1.76
CA ALA A 476 47.54 -4.39 -2.85
C ALA A 476 46.96 -3.85 -4.18
N HIS A 477 45.82 -3.16 -4.14
CA HIS A 477 45.24 -2.50 -5.32
C HIS A 477 46.18 -1.43 -5.87
N LYS A 478 46.76 -0.59 -4.99
CA LYS A 478 47.75 0.44 -5.41
C LYS A 478 48.98 -0.18 -6.05
N GLN A 479 49.52 -1.26 -5.48
CA GLN A 479 50.64 -2.00 -6.06
C GLN A 479 50.30 -2.61 -7.42
N ALA A 480 49.04 -3.00 -7.63
CA ALA A 480 48.51 -3.44 -8.93
C ALA A 480 48.20 -2.28 -9.90
N GLY A 481 48.48 -1.02 -9.52
CA GLY A 481 48.31 0.16 -10.36
C GLY A 481 46.93 0.82 -10.29
N TYR A 482 46.10 0.44 -9.32
CA TYR A 482 44.81 1.12 -9.11
C TYR A 482 44.99 2.44 -8.34
N GLY A 483 44.25 3.47 -8.78
CA GLY A 483 44.10 4.74 -8.05
C GLY A 483 42.91 4.68 -7.09
N VAL A 484 43.02 5.34 -5.94
CA VAL A 484 41.91 5.46 -4.97
C VAL A 484 40.91 6.51 -5.46
N ASP A 485 39.63 6.19 -5.35
CA ASP A 485 38.54 7.13 -5.62
C ASP A 485 38.22 7.95 -4.37
N ASP A 486 38.80 9.14 -4.28
CA ASP A 486 38.64 10.01 -3.11
C ASP A 486 37.22 10.60 -2.99
N TYR A 487 36.45 10.62 -4.09
CA TYR A 487 35.08 11.13 -4.14
C TYR A 487 34.04 10.06 -3.76
N PHE A 488 34.46 8.81 -3.66
CA PHE A 488 33.61 7.72 -3.21
C PHE A 488 33.51 7.71 -1.68
N HIS A 489 32.32 8.04 -1.17
CA HIS A 489 31.99 8.10 0.24
C HIS A 489 30.90 7.08 0.59
N CYS A 490 31.35 5.85 0.91
CA CYS A 490 30.50 4.77 1.42
C CYS A 490 31.09 4.21 2.72
N TYR A 491 30.23 3.92 3.68
CA TYR A 491 30.59 3.32 4.96
C TYR A 491 29.71 2.09 5.22
N VAL A 492 30.36 1.01 5.64
CA VAL A 492 29.76 -0.30 5.92
C VAL A 492 30.17 -0.78 7.31
N TYR A 493 29.49 -1.76 7.88
CA TYR A 493 29.96 -2.39 9.11
C TYR A 493 31.15 -3.31 8.79
N PRO A 494 32.12 -3.46 9.69
CA PRO A 494 33.20 -4.45 9.54
C PRO A 494 32.67 -5.86 9.28
N ALA A 495 33.53 -6.66 8.64
CA ALA A 495 33.31 -8.08 8.33
C ALA A 495 33.22 -8.95 9.60
#